data_AF-A0A650CEP6-F1
#
_entry.id   AF-A0A650CEP6-F1
#
_cell.length_a   1.000
_cell.length_b   1.000
_cell.length_c   1.000
_cell.angle_alpha   90.00
_cell.angle_beta   90.00
_cell.angle_gamma   90.00
#
_symmetry.space_group_name_H-M   'P 1'
#
loop_
_entity.id
_entity.type
_entity.pdbx_description
1 polymer ?
#
loop_
_entity_poly.entity_id
_entity_poly.type
_entity_poly.pdbx_seq_one_letter_code
_entity_poly.pdbx_strand_id
1 'polypeptide(L)'
;MKLKFSSVEIKSDLLPHNENETNQYKEIAGYILDTISENPYFDMEIDDKILYFSTIFTTKLIEGIVDNIYSYAYSRKGAKYLSGDASMSISEAITYATFNILYNVKFSNIIPFRSVKYLGTIADAMIDLTKEEKLRKSIGAEGGLLFINIRSSMNPRTYYILDKIAKSLMNIEIVRYPNNYGVVSLITREDENLKETFIYIKP
;
A
#
# COMPACT_ATOMS: atom_id res chain seq x y z
N MET A 1 -11.46 -14.49 0.50
CA MET A 1 -10.76 -14.04 1.74
C MET A 1 -11.41 -12.78 2.32
N LYS A 2 -11.52 -12.65 3.66
CA LYS A 2 -11.91 -11.39 4.32
C LYS A 2 -10.69 -10.51 4.62
N LEU A 3 -10.78 -9.23 4.30
CA LEU A 3 -9.78 -8.20 4.58
C LEU A 3 -10.45 -7.03 5.30
N LYS A 4 -9.88 -6.54 6.39
CA LYS A 4 -10.30 -5.28 6.99
C LYS A 4 -9.70 -4.13 6.19
N PHE A 5 -10.51 -3.21 5.69
CA PHE A 5 -10.02 -2.05 4.96
C PHE A 5 -10.31 -0.75 5.71
N SER A 6 -9.34 0.16 5.74
CA SER A 6 -9.54 1.54 6.14
C SER A 6 -8.74 2.49 5.24
N SER A 7 -9.05 3.79 5.31
CA SER A 7 -8.30 4.81 4.60
C SER A 7 -8.13 6.07 5.43
N VAL A 8 -6.96 6.69 5.35
CA VAL A 8 -6.63 7.97 5.97
C VAL A 8 -6.17 8.92 4.87
N GLU A 9 -6.51 10.20 5.01
CA GLU A 9 -6.06 11.24 4.09
C GLU A 9 -5.10 12.19 4.80
N ILE A 10 -4.03 12.57 4.10
CA ILE A 10 -3.01 13.49 4.58
C ILE A 10 -2.87 14.61 3.55
N LYS A 11 -2.86 15.84 4.04
CA LYS A 11 -2.59 17.02 3.22
C LYS A 11 -1.10 17.13 2.92
N SER A 12 -0.77 17.43 1.67
CA SER A 12 0.57 17.72 1.19
C SER A 12 1.36 18.65 2.12
N ASP A 13 0.73 19.74 2.58
CA ASP A 13 1.37 20.80 3.38
C ASP A 13 1.94 20.31 4.73
N LEU A 14 1.56 19.12 5.16
CA LEU A 14 2.10 18.49 6.36
C LEU A 14 3.43 17.78 6.10
N LEU A 15 3.78 17.50 4.83
CA LEU A 15 4.99 16.77 4.48
C LEU A 15 6.21 17.69 4.46
N PRO A 16 7.33 17.28 5.09
CA PRO A 16 8.54 18.08 5.12
C PRO A 16 9.16 18.28 3.73
N HIS A 17 9.56 19.51 3.40
CA HIS A 17 10.10 19.90 2.09
C HIS A 17 11.60 20.25 2.11
N ASN A 18 12.26 20.24 3.28
CA ASN A 18 13.68 20.55 3.44
C ASN A 18 14.50 19.33 3.91
N GLU A 19 15.77 19.25 3.50
CA GLU A 19 16.62 18.06 3.68
C GLU A 19 16.94 17.69 5.14
N ASN A 20 16.73 18.59 6.11
CA ASN A 20 17.05 18.37 7.53
C ASN A 20 15.92 17.74 8.37
N GLU A 21 14.90 17.16 7.73
CA GLU A 21 13.61 16.89 8.38
C GLU A 21 13.31 15.39 8.61
N THR A 22 14.31 14.51 8.62
CA THR A 22 14.13 13.05 8.85
C THR A 22 13.40 12.75 10.18
N ASN A 23 13.60 13.58 11.21
CA ASN A 23 12.88 13.44 12.48
C ASN A 23 11.39 13.81 12.37
N GLN A 24 11.03 14.78 11.51
CA GLN A 24 9.64 15.20 11.30
C GLN A 24 8.84 14.12 10.57
N TYR A 25 9.43 13.44 9.57
CA TYR A 25 8.78 12.30 8.91
C TYR A 25 8.40 11.17 9.89
N LYS A 26 9.23 10.93 10.93
CA LYS A 26 8.91 9.95 11.97
C LYS A 26 7.78 10.42 12.90
N GLU A 27 7.74 11.70 13.20
CA GLU A 27 6.67 12.32 14.00
C GLU A 27 5.33 12.25 13.27
N ILE A 28 5.32 12.63 11.98
CA ILE A 28 4.14 12.50 11.10
C ILE A 28 3.72 11.03 10.99
N ALA A 29 4.66 10.11 10.81
CA ALA A 29 4.36 8.68 10.82
C ALA A 29 3.71 8.22 12.13
N GLY A 30 4.11 8.80 13.27
CA GLY A 30 3.47 8.62 14.58
C GLY A 30 2.01 8.99 14.55
N TYR A 31 1.71 10.24 14.17
CA TYR A 31 0.33 10.73 14.06
C TYR A 31 -0.54 9.90 13.11
N ILE A 32 0.03 9.47 11.97
CA ILE A 32 -0.67 8.59 11.03
C ILE A 32 -0.99 7.26 11.69
N LEU A 33 -0.05 6.64 12.39
CA LEU A 33 -0.25 5.34 13.02
C LEU A 33 -1.30 5.40 14.12
N ASP A 34 -1.30 6.47 14.93
CA ASP A 34 -2.33 6.70 15.94
C ASP A 34 -3.70 6.86 15.28
N THR A 35 -3.78 7.66 14.21
CA THR A 35 -5.01 7.83 13.43
C THR A 35 -5.50 6.50 12.86
N ILE A 36 -4.63 5.67 12.29
CA ILE A 36 -4.98 4.34 11.73
C ILE A 36 -5.55 3.40 12.81
N SER A 37 -5.09 3.54 14.04
CA SER A 37 -5.50 2.71 15.17
C SER A 37 -6.91 3.06 15.65
N GLU A 38 -7.31 4.33 15.53
CA GLU A 38 -8.63 4.82 15.92
C GLU A 38 -9.65 4.80 14.76
N ASN A 39 -9.17 4.78 13.52
CA ASN A 39 -10.02 4.89 12.34
C ASN A 39 -10.86 3.61 12.14
N PRO A 40 -12.20 3.73 11.97
CA PRO A 40 -13.03 2.58 11.66
C PRO A 40 -12.56 1.87 10.39
N TYR A 41 -12.74 0.55 10.39
CA TYR A 41 -12.57 -0.29 9.22
C TYR A 41 -13.91 -0.88 8.78
N PHE A 42 -13.98 -1.32 7.54
CA PHE A 42 -15.05 -2.18 7.07
C PHE A 42 -14.47 -3.51 6.57
N ASP A 43 -15.27 -4.57 6.67
CA ASP A 43 -14.90 -5.86 6.11
C ASP A 43 -15.12 -5.86 4.60
N MET A 44 -14.08 -6.23 3.87
CA MET A 44 -14.09 -6.42 2.43
C MET A 44 -13.85 -7.88 2.11
N GLU A 45 -14.65 -8.44 1.21
CA GLU A 45 -14.44 -9.79 0.70
C GLU A 45 -13.70 -9.74 -0.63
N ILE A 46 -12.58 -10.46 -0.70
CA ILE A 46 -11.76 -10.61 -1.91
C ILE A 46 -11.97 -12.02 -2.45
N ASP A 47 -12.54 -12.14 -3.64
CA ASP A 47 -12.65 -13.41 -4.38
C ASP A 47 -11.25 -13.95 -4.71
N ASP A 48 -11.02 -15.24 -4.45
CA ASP A 48 -9.74 -15.91 -4.72
C ASP A 48 -9.35 -15.84 -6.21
N LYS A 49 -10.32 -15.72 -7.13
CA LYS A 49 -10.07 -15.47 -8.57
C LYS A 49 -9.44 -14.10 -8.81
N ILE A 50 -9.92 -13.06 -8.11
CA ILE A 50 -9.37 -11.70 -8.22
C ILE A 50 -7.93 -11.71 -7.69
N LEU A 51 -7.67 -12.38 -6.56
CA LEU A 51 -6.32 -12.56 -6.02
C LEU A 51 -5.41 -13.31 -7.01
N TYR A 52 -5.92 -14.38 -7.62
CA TYR A 52 -5.14 -15.13 -8.59
C TYR A 52 -4.75 -14.25 -9.78
N PHE A 53 -5.68 -13.48 -10.35
CA PHE A 53 -5.37 -12.57 -11.45
C PHE A 53 -4.42 -11.45 -11.04
N SER A 54 -4.56 -10.89 -9.84
CA SER A 54 -3.68 -9.80 -9.38
C SER A 54 -2.22 -10.22 -9.30
N THR A 55 -1.95 -11.51 -9.03
CA THR A 55 -0.57 -12.04 -9.00
C THR A 55 0.18 -12.04 -10.31
N ILE A 56 -0.51 -12.06 -11.45
CA ILE A 56 0.16 -11.97 -12.76
C ILE A 56 0.87 -10.61 -12.88
N PHE A 57 0.35 -9.60 -12.20
CA PHE A 57 0.84 -8.22 -12.25
C PHE A 57 1.85 -7.90 -11.15
N THR A 58 2.07 -8.79 -10.16
CA THR A 58 3.07 -8.57 -9.12
C THR A 58 4.49 -8.59 -9.69
N THR A 59 5.43 -8.01 -8.95
CA THR A 59 6.83 -7.88 -9.35
C THR A 59 7.54 -9.23 -9.46
N LYS A 60 7.13 -10.21 -8.64
CA LYS A 60 7.60 -11.60 -8.67
C LYS A 60 6.40 -12.54 -8.70
N LEU A 61 6.53 -13.62 -9.47
CA LEU A 61 5.56 -14.71 -9.49
C LEU A 61 5.86 -15.67 -8.34
N ILE A 62 4.88 -15.93 -7.49
CA ILE A 62 4.98 -16.89 -6.40
C ILE A 62 3.91 -17.95 -6.59
N GLU A 63 4.34 -19.20 -6.67
CA GLU A 63 3.44 -20.34 -6.75
C GLU A 63 2.60 -20.48 -5.46
N GLY A 64 1.31 -20.78 -5.63
CA GLY A 64 0.40 -21.00 -4.51
C GLY A 64 0.11 -19.73 -3.70
N ILE A 65 0.00 -18.56 -4.35
CA ILE A 65 -0.21 -17.28 -3.66
C ILE A 65 -1.39 -17.29 -2.69
N VAL A 66 -2.52 -17.90 -3.05
CA VAL A 66 -3.71 -17.96 -2.20
C VAL A 66 -3.38 -18.69 -0.89
N ASP A 67 -2.76 -19.86 -0.98
CA ASP A 67 -2.28 -20.60 0.20
C ASP A 67 -1.22 -19.84 0.97
N ASN A 68 -0.38 -19.08 0.28
CA ASN A 68 0.63 -18.24 0.91
C ASN A 68 -0.01 -17.08 1.67
N ILE A 69 -1.05 -16.44 1.15
CA ILE A 69 -1.82 -15.38 1.81
C ILE A 69 -2.55 -15.94 3.02
N TYR A 70 -3.20 -17.10 2.92
CA TYR A 70 -3.80 -17.74 4.10
C TYR A 70 -2.73 -18.09 5.13
N SER A 71 -1.60 -18.64 4.70
CA SER A 71 -0.47 -18.92 5.60
C SER A 71 0.11 -17.64 6.22
N TYR A 72 0.04 -16.51 5.50
CA TYR A 72 0.43 -15.18 5.94
C TYR A 72 -0.47 -14.69 7.08
N ALA A 73 -1.80 -14.70 6.85
CA ALA A 73 -2.81 -14.29 7.82
C ALA A 73 -2.75 -15.11 9.13
N TYR A 74 -2.62 -16.44 9.02
CA TYR A 74 -2.54 -17.34 10.17
C TYR A 74 -1.12 -17.56 10.71
N SER A 75 -0.10 -16.92 10.13
CA SER A 75 1.32 -17.10 10.48
C SER A 75 1.80 -18.56 10.52
N ARG A 76 1.20 -19.43 9.68
CA ARG A 76 1.38 -20.89 9.70
C ARG A 76 2.74 -21.37 9.20
N LYS A 77 3.57 -20.52 8.57
CA LYS A 77 4.93 -20.90 8.14
C LYS A 77 6.04 -19.96 8.64
N GLY A 78 5.80 -19.26 9.75
CA GLY A 78 6.84 -18.53 10.50
C GLY A 78 7.70 -17.59 9.65
N ALA A 79 9.03 -17.68 9.82
CA ALA A 79 10.01 -16.76 9.23
C ALA A 79 10.09 -16.78 7.68
N LYS A 80 9.58 -17.81 7.01
CA LYS A 80 9.61 -17.89 5.54
C LYS A 80 8.81 -16.75 4.88
N TYR A 81 7.75 -16.29 5.53
CA TYR A 81 6.95 -15.15 5.08
C TYR A 81 7.41 -13.80 5.66
N LEU A 82 8.45 -13.80 6.49
CA LEU A 82 9.23 -12.59 6.79
C LEU A 82 10.29 -12.32 5.73
N SER A 83 10.47 -13.23 4.75
CA SER A 83 11.28 -12.96 3.56
C SER A 83 10.66 -11.80 2.78
N GLY A 84 11.48 -10.80 2.46
CA GLY A 84 11.06 -9.58 1.77
C GLY A 84 10.35 -9.87 0.45
N ASP A 85 10.77 -10.90 -0.28
CA ASP A 85 10.21 -11.24 -1.59
C ASP A 85 8.77 -11.78 -1.52
N ALA A 86 8.52 -12.69 -0.57
CA ALA A 86 7.21 -13.32 -0.42
C ALA A 86 6.18 -12.35 0.16
N SER A 87 6.56 -11.67 1.24
CA SER A 87 5.73 -10.65 1.87
C SER A 87 5.36 -9.54 0.88
N MET A 88 6.31 -9.09 0.06
CA MET A 88 6.08 -8.05 -0.93
C MET A 88 5.12 -8.47 -2.04
N SER A 89 5.31 -9.66 -2.64
CA SER A 89 4.42 -10.12 -3.72
C SER A 89 3.00 -10.38 -3.22
N ILE A 90 2.87 -10.90 -1.99
CA ILE A 90 1.58 -11.01 -1.30
C ILE A 90 0.94 -9.63 -1.12
N SER A 91 1.72 -8.65 -0.68
CA SER A 91 1.24 -7.29 -0.46
C SER A 91 0.75 -6.64 -1.75
N GLU A 92 1.53 -6.78 -2.83
CA GLU A 92 1.17 -6.29 -4.15
C GLU A 92 -0.13 -6.93 -4.65
N ALA A 93 -0.27 -8.25 -4.52
CA ALA A 93 -1.47 -8.97 -4.92
C ALA A 93 -2.72 -8.47 -4.17
N ILE A 94 -2.60 -8.27 -2.85
CA ILE A 94 -3.69 -7.74 -2.01
C ILE A 94 -4.02 -6.32 -2.44
N THR A 95 -3.04 -5.42 -2.52
CA THR A 95 -3.27 -4.02 -2.89
C THR A 95 -3.92 -3.87 -4.25
N TYR A 96 -3.46 -4.63 -5.25
CA TYR A 96 -4.05 -4.59 -6.59
C TYR A 96 -5.48 -5.13 -6.59
N ALA A 97 -5.76 -6.19 -5.83
CA ALA A 97 -7.11 -6.72 -5.66
C ALA A 97 -8.02 -5.69 -4.95
N THR A 98 -7.51 -4.97 -3.95
CA THR A 98 -8.24 -3.90 -3.25
C THR A 98 -8.57 -2.75 -4.19
N PHE A 99 -7.64 -2.30 -5.04
CA PHE A 99 -7.94 -1.29 -6.06
C PHE A 99 -9.01 -1.76 -7.04
N ASN A 100 -8.96 -3.04 -7.44
CA ASN A 100 -9.98 -3.62 -8.31
C ASN A 100 -11.36 -3.67 -7.64
N ILE A 101 -11.45 -4.13 -6.40
CA ILE A 101 -12.75 -4.29 -5.72
C ILE A 101 -13.37 -2.94 -5.37
N LEU A 102 -12.59 -2.04 -4.77
CA LEU A 102 -13.12 -0.75 -4.32
C LEU A 102 -13.42 0.18 -5.49
N TYR A 103 -12.55 0.21 -6.49
CA TYR A 103 -12.58 1.24 -7.53
C TYR A 103 -12.74 0.69 -8.95
N ASN A 104 -12.87 -0.62 -9.13
CA ASN A 104 -12.93 -1.28 -10.44
C ASN A 104 -11.73 -0.96 -11.34
N VAL A 105 -10.56 -0.72 -10.74
CA VAL A 105 -9.31 -0.49 -11.47
C VAL A 105 -8.95 -1.73 -12.25
N LYS A 106 -8.65 -1.58 -13.55
CA LYS A 106 -8.18 -2.69 -14.38
C LYS A 106 -6.75 -3.02 -13.98
N PHE A 107 -6.44 -4.30 -13.77
CA PHE A 107 -5.07 -4.70 -13.41
C PHE A 107 -4.02 -4.25 -14.44
N SER A 108 -4.38 -4.21 -15.72
CA SER A 108 -3.51 -3.71 -16.80
C SER A 108 -3.17 -2.22 -16.70
N ASN A 109 -3.96 -1.46 -15.94
CA ASN A 109 -3.74 -0.03 -15.72
C ASN A 109 -2.88 0.24 -14.47
N ILE A 110 -2.58 -0.79 -13.69
CA ILE A 110 -1.61 -0.73 -12.61
C ILE A 110 -0.24 -1.06 -13.21
N ILE A 111 0.66 -0.09 -13.24
CA ILE A 111 1.99 -0.22 -13.85
C ILE A 111 3.02 -0.44 -12.73
N PRO A 112 3.51 -1.68 -12.52
CA PRO A 112 4.49 -1.98 -11.48
C PRO A 112 5.90 -1.55 -11.88
N PHE A 113 6.63 -0.90 -10.98
CA PHE A 113 8.01 -0.47 -11.22
C PHE A 113 9.05 -1.53 -10.82
N ARG A 114 8.98 -2.69 -11.49
CA ARG A 114 9.73 -3.92 -11.13
C ARG A 114 11.25 -3.73 -10.98
N SER A 115 11.88 -2.96 -11.87
CA SER A 115 13.35 -2.87 -11.94
C SER A 115 13.94 -1.76 -11.07
N VAL A 116 13.18 -0.70 -10.82
CA VAL A 116 13.68 0.54 -10.21
C VAL A 116 13.48 0.52 -8.68
N LYS A 117 12.63 -0.39 -8.18
CA LYS A 117 12.40 -0.66 -6.75
C LYS A 117 13.67 -1.03 -5.96
N TYR A 118 14.64 -1.67 -6.61
CA TYR A 118 15.94 -2.03 -5.98
C TYR A 118 16.83 -0.82 -5.69
N LEU A 119 16.57 0.33 -6.32
CA LEU A 119 17.30 1.57 -6.08
C LEU A 119 16.75 2.33 -4.85
N GLY A 120 15.63 1.86 -4.27
CA GLY A 120 15.03 2.44 -3.06
C GLY A 120 14.49 3.86 -3.20
N THR A 121 14.46 4.39 -4.42
CA THR A 121 14.27 5.82 -4.71
C THR A 121 12.89 6.15 -5.31
N ILE A 122 12.03 5.16 -5.52
CA ILE A 122 10.75 5.35 -6.22
C ILE A 122 9.60 4.58 -5.56
N ALA A 123 8.38 4.85 -6.03
CA ALA A 123 7.18 4.09 -5.70
C ALA A 123 7.21 2.65 -6.26
N ASP A 124 6.29 1.81 -5.80
CA ASP A 124 6.20 0.41 -6.19
C ASP A 124 5.38 0.21 -7.47
N ALA A 125 4.36 1.04 -7.67
CA ALA A 125 3.52 1.04 -8.86
C ALA A 125 2.95 2.44 -9.12
N MET A 126 2.34 2.62 -10.29
CA MET A 126 1.52 3.80 -10.59
C MET A 126 0.21 3.43 -11.28
N ILE A 127 -0.79 4.30 -11.13
CA ILE A 127 -2.05 4.28 -11.88
C ILE A 127 -2.23 5.64 -12.55
N ASP A 128 -2.60 5.63 -13.82
CA ASP A 128 -3.03 6.83 -14.54
C ASP A 128 -4.50 7.13 -14.23
N LEU A 129 -4.76 8.19 -13.47
CA LEU A 129 -6.09 8.55 -12.99
C LEU A 129 -7.03 8.97 -14.12
N THR A 130 -6.50 9.37 -15.27
CA THR A 130 -7.32 9.71 -16.45
C THR A 130 -8.04 8.49 -17.02
N LYS A 131 -7.53 7.27 -16.74
CA LYS A 131 -8.10 6.01 -17.21
C LYS A 131 -9.03 5.34 -16.21
N GLU A 132 -9.09 5.84 -14.97
CA GLU A 132 -9.77 5.19 -13.84
C GLU A 132 -10.72 6.17 -13.12
N GLU A 133 -11.89 6.41 -13.73
CA GLU A 133 -12.82 7.46 -13.29
C GLU A 133 -13.30 7.31 -11.84
N LYS A 134 -13.62 6.08 -11.41
CA LYS A 134 -14.14 5.83 -10.05
C LYS A 134 -13.08 6.13 -8.99
N LEU A 135 -11.83 5.70 -9.22
CA LEU A 135 -10.68 6.00 -8.35
C LEU A 135 -10.39 7.50 -8.36
N ARG A 136 -10.35 8.14 -9.53
CA ARG A 136 -10.11 9.57 -9.68
C ARG A 136 -11.11 10.40 -8.88
N LYS A 137 -12.40 10.08 -8.99
CA LYS A 137 -13.46 10.77 -8.23
C LYS A 137 -13.36 10.53 -6.72
N SER A 138 -13.04 9.31 -6.28
CA SER A 138 -12.96 9.00 -4.84
C SER A 138 -11.84 9.76 -4.14
N ILE A 139 -10.73 10.04 -4.83
CA ILE A 139 -9.62 10.82 -4.26
C ILE A 139 -9.76 12.34 -4.52
N GLY A 140 -10.79 12.78 -5.25
CA GLY A 140 -11.01 14.19 -5.59
C GLY A 140 -10.00 14.74 -6.61
N ALA A 141 -9.52 13.91 -7.53
CA ALA A 141 -8.52 14.31 -8.51
C ALA A 141 -9.13 14.82 -9.83
N GLU A 142 -8.53 15.84 -10.43
CA GLU A 142 -8.87 16.27 -11.79
C GLU A 142 -8.26 15.34 -12.85
N GLY A 143 -7.07 14.81 -12.57
CA GLY A 143 -6.30 13.90 -13.43
C GLY A 143 -4.95 13.55 -12.80
N GLY A 144 -3.95 13.18 -13.61
CA GLY A 144 -2.59 12.92 -13.14
C GLY A 144 -2.30 11.46 -12.78
N LEU A 145 -1.17 11.23 -12.10
CA LEU A 145 -0.73 9.90 -11.68
C LEU A 145 -0.98 9.67 -10.20
N LEU A 146 -1.37 8.46 -9.83
CA LEU A 146 -1.36 7.97 -8.45
C LEU A 146 -0.16 7.03 -8.26
N PHE A 147 0.82 7.47 -7.50
CA PHE A 147 1.97 6.65 -7.11
C PHE A 147 1.65 5.82 -5.87
N ILE A 148 1.99 4.54 -5.90
CA ILE A 148 1.62 3.56 -4.88
C ILE A 148 2.90 3.04 -4.22
N ASN A 149 3.05 3.24 -2.91
CA ASN A 149 4.02 2.53 -2.09
C ASN A 149 3.31 1.45 -1.27
N ILE A 150 3.75 0.21 -1.39
CA ILE A 150 3.15 -0.98 -0.81
C ILE A 150 4.08 -1.47 0.30
N ARG A 151 3.58 -1.48 1.53
CA ARG A 151 4.32 -1.89 2.72
C ARG A 151 3.50 -2.91 3.48
N SER A 152 4.15 -3.96 3.94
CA SER A 152 3.54 -4.90 4.87
C SER A 152 4.35 -5.02 6.14
N SER A 153 3.67 -5.18 7.28
CA SER A 153 4.31 -5.47 8.56
C SER A 153 3.59 -6.59 9.29
N MET A 154 4.18 -7.79 9.26
CA MET A 154 3.67 -8.96 9.98
C MET A 154 4.14 -9.03 11.42
N ASN A 155 5.20 -8.28 11.75
CA ASN A 155 5.56 -8.00 13.13
C ASN A 155 4.87 -6.69 13.53
N PRO A 156 3.91 -6.72 14.47
CA PRO A 156 3.11 -5.55 14.84
C PRO A 156 3.88 -4.56 15.70
N ARG A 157 5.18 -4.77 15.97
CA ARG A 157 6.00 -3.80 16.69
C ARG A 157 5.91 -2.43 16.03
N THR A 158 5.40 -1.47 16.80
CA THR A 158 5.11 -0.09 16.39
C THR A 158 6.27 0.55 15.61
N TYR A 159 7.51 0.41 16.10
CA TYR A 159 8.67 1.05 15.46
C TYR A 159 8.94 0.57 14.02
N TYR A 160 8.62 -0.69 13.67
CA TYR A 160 8.78 -1.17 12.29
C TYR A 160 7.72 -0.58 11.36
N ILE A 161 6.51 -0.37 11.87
CA ILE A 161 5.42 0.24 11.10
C ILE A 161 5.74 1.72 10.87
N LEU A 162 6.20 2.42 11.91
CA LEU A 162 6.62 3.82 11.83
C LEU A 162 7.72 4.04 10.79
N ASP A 163 8.77 3.23 10.82
CA ASP A 163 9.88 3.32 9.85
C ASP A 163 9.40 3.09 8.41
N LYS A 164 8.47 2.16 8.20
CA LYS A 164 7.86 1.89 6.88
C LYS A 164 7.01 3.04 6.39
N ILE A 165 6.19 3.64 7.25
CA ILE A 165 5.37 4.80 6.90
C ILE A 165 6.31 5.96 6.54
N ALA A 166 7.24 6.33 7.43
CA ALA A 166 8.16 7.45 7.22
C ALA A 166 8.94 7.35 5.90
N LYS A 167 9.55 6.19 5.62
CA LYS A 167 10.26 5.95 4.35
C LYS A 167 9.34 6.02 3.14
N SER A 168 8.09 5.58 3.27
CA SER A 168 7.13 5.62 2.16
C SER A 168 6.65 7.05 1.87
N LEU A 169 6.48 7.88 2.92
CA LEU A 169 6.19 9.30 2.76
C LEU A 169 7.30 10.00 1.96
N MET A 170 8.57 9.77 2.35
CA MET A 170 9.73 10.31 1.63
C MET A 170 9.74 9.87 0.16
N ASN A 171 9.52 8.57 -0.11
CA ASN A 171 9.54 8.05 -1.48
C ASN A 171 8.39 8.61 -2.34
N ILE A 172 7.20 8.77 -1.77
CA ILE A 172 6.04 9.37 -2.45
C ILE A 172 6.31 10.85 -2.73
N GLU A 173 6.88 11.59 -1.76
CA GLU A 173 7.17 13.02 -1.89
C GLU A 173 8.03 13.31 -3.12
N ILE A 174 9.08 12.50 -3.32
CA ILE A 174 10.03 12.65 -4.43
C ILE A 174 9.34 12.56 -5.81
N VAL A 175 8.34 11.70 -5.95
CA VAL A 175 7.71 11.41 -7.25
C VAL A 175 6.41 12.17 -7.49
N ARG A 176 5.75 12.66 -6.43
CA ARG A 176 4.43 13.29 -6.57
C ARG A 176 4.50 14.72 -7.10
N TYR A 177 5.58 15.43 -6.81
CA TYR A 177 5.68 16.85 -7.11
C TYR A 177 5.63 17.12 -8.65
N PRO A 178 4.95 18.19 -9.11
CA PRO A 178 4.09 19.11 -8.35
C PRO A 178 2.61 18.67 -8.24
N ASN A 179 2.09 17.88 -9.19
CA ASN A 179 0.64 17.71 -9.38
C ASN A 179 0.18 16.24 -9.44
N ASN A 180 0.91 15.32 -8.83
CA ASN A 180 0.51 13.91 -8.75
C ASN A 180 0.08 13.53 -7.32
N TYR A 181 -0.57 12.39 -7.21
CA TYR A 181 -1.13 11.85 -5.98
C TYR A 181 -0.27 10.71 -5.48
N GLY A 182 -0.29 10.50 -4.17
CA GLY A 182 0.39 9.39 -3.52
C GLY A 182 -0.57 8.53 -2.71
N VAL A 183 -0.26 7.24 -2.61
CA VAL A 183 -0.91 6.35 -1.65
C VAL A 183 0.13 5.39 -1.08
N VAL A 184 0.15 5.30 0.25
CA VAL A 184 0.85 4.20 0.93
C VAL A 184 -0.20 3.14 1.27
N SER A 185 -0.11 1.97 0.64
CA SER A 185 -0.82 0.78 1.12
C SER A 185 -0.02 0.16 2.25
N LEU A 186 -0.60 0.13 3.45
CA LEU A 186 -0.05 -0.52 4.62
C LEU A 186 -0.87 -1.76 4.97
N ILE A 187 -0.26 -2.94 4.80
CA ILE A 187 -0.86 -4.22 5.17
C ILE A 187 -0.30 -4.68 6.51
N THR A 188 -1.14 -4.76 7.53
CA THR A 188 -0.81 -5.25 8.86
C THR A 188 -1.60 -6.51 9.18
N ARG A 189 -1.10 -7.26 10.16
CA ARG A 189 -1.84 -8.35 10.76
C ARG A 189 -2.54 -7.83 12.02
N GLU A 190 -3.84 -8.09 12.12
CA GLU A 190 -4.65 -7.81 13.30
C GLU A 190 -5.38 -9.11 13.69
N ASP A 191 -4.88 -9.77 14.73
CA ASP A 191 -5.28 -11.12 15.17
C ASP A 191 -5.15 -12.19 14.07
N GLU A 192 -6.25 -12.76 13.61
CA GLU A 192 -6.32 -13.76 12.53
C GLU A 192 -6.71 -13.14 11.17
N ASN A 193 -6.83 -11.82 11.10
CA ASN A 193 -7.22 -11.10 9.88
C ASN A 193 -6.09 -10.20 9.39
N LEU A 194 -6.09 -9.97 8.08
CA LEU A 194 -5.27 -8.93 7.47
C LEU A 194 -6.06 -7.62 7.48
N LYS A 195 -5.37 -6.52 7.79
CA LYS A 195 -5.88 -5.16 7.66
C LYS A 195 -5.04 -4.44 6.60
N GLU A 196 -5.70 -3.82 5.64
CA GLU A 196 -5.06 -2.91 4.69
C GLU A 196 -5.56 -1.49 4.95
N THR A 197 -4.61 -0.57 5.12
CA THR A 197 -4.92 0.84 5.24
C THR A 197 -4.30 1.59 4.07
N PHE A 198 -5.12 2.32 3.32
CA PHE A 198 -4.64 3.28 2.32
C PHE A 198 -4.42 4.64 2.97
N ILE A 199 -3.19 5.14 2.90
CA ILE A 199 -2.82 6.46 3.37
C ILE A 199 -2.66 7.34 2.12
N TYR A 200 -3.68 8.11 1.79
CA TYR A 200 -3.67 8.99 0.64
C TYR A 200 -2.95 10.30 0.94
N ILE A 201 -2.09 10.71 0.01
CA ILE A 201 -1.36 11.99 0.04
C ILE A 201 -1.84 12.77 -1.17
N LYS A 202 -2.57 13.85 -0.91
CA LYS A 202 -3.15 14.73 -1.94
C LYS A 202 -2.33 16.02 -2.02
N PRO A 203 -2.13 16.58 -3.24
CA PRO A 203 -1.57 17.92 -3.42
C PRO A 203 -2.25 18.98 -2.55
#